data_AF-A0A0A9ZA06-F1
#
_entry.id   AF-A0A0A9ZA06-F1
#
_cell.length_a   1.000
_cell.length_b   1.000
_cell.length_c   1.000
_cell.angle_alpha   90.00
_cell.angle_beta   90.00
_cell.angle_gamma   90.00
#
_symmetry.space_group_name_H-M   'P 1'
#
loop_
_entity.id
_entity.type
_entity.pdbx_description
1 polymer ?
#
loop_
_entity_poly.entity_id
_entity_poly.type
_entity_poly.pdbx_seq_one_letter_code
_entity_poly.pdbx_strand_id
1 'polypeptide(L)'
;NQTNTQVLTRLRKPNYSAEEKVLLVDVLETVLASEQNFRAFCNGKWILKNSIWKRVEEDFNRQSCNKTFRDGGALKKLYKNMRWSARTNSINGRLCPMDERFVELFGSLS
;
A
#
# COMPACT_ATOMS: atom_id res chain seq x y z
N ASN A 1 -9.17 24.38 40.79
CA ASN A 1 -9.55 23.98 39.41
C ASN A 1 -8.31 23.90 38.53
N GLN A 2 -7.63 22.74 38.51
CA GLN A 2 -6.52 22.50 37.58
C GLN A 2 -7.06 21.74 36.37
N THR A 3 -7.09 22.40 35.22
CA THR A 3 -7.48 21.83 33.93
C THR A 3 -6.34 20.94 33.42
N ASN A 4 -6.58 19.63 33.45
CA ASN A 4 -5.65 18.61 33.00
C ASN A 4 -5.66 18.57 31.47
N THR A 5 -4.76 19.32 30.82
CA THR A 5 -4.57 19.27 29.36
C THR A 5 -3.87 17.96 29.00
N GLN A 6 -4.65 16.89 28.81
CA GLN A 6 -4.13 15.64 28.28
C GLN A 6 -3.65 15.90 26.84
N VAL A 7 -2.33 16.00 26.68
CA VAL A 7 -1.67 15.94 25.38
C VAL A 7 -1.96 14.55 24.82
N LEU A 8 -2.93 14.46 23.90
CA LEU A 8 -3.16 13.28 23.07
C LEU A 8 -1.91 13.04 22.22
N THR A 9 -0.93 12.35 22.80
CA THR A 9 0.23 11.85 22.08
C THR A 9 -0.30 10.87 21.06
N ARG A 10 -0.26 11.27 19.79
CA ARG A 10 -0.75 10.49 18.66
C ARG A 10 0.02 9.15 18.66
N LEU A 11 -0.61 8.10 19.18
CA LEU A 11 -0.04 6.75 19.22
C LEU A 11 0.42 6.42 17.80
N ARG A 12 1.74 6.28 17.63
CA ARG A 12 2.31 5.95 16.31
C ARG A 12 1.80 4.56 15.97
N LYS A 13 1.09 4.42 14.84
CA LYS A 13 0.76 3.11 14.31
C LYS A 13 2.08 2.34 14.11
N PRO A 14 2.14 1.05 14.48
CA PRO A 14 3.35 0.26 14.30
C PRO A 14 3.78 0.28 12.84
N ASN A 15 5.10 0.33 12.61
CA ASN A 15 5.67 0.24 11.27
C ASN A 15 5.22 -1.05 10.59
N TYR A 16 5.16 -1.05 9.27
CA TYR A 16 4.84 -2.25 8.51
C TYR A 16 6.02 -3.23 8.52
N SER A 17 5.76 -4.49 8.85
CA SER A 17 6.75 -5.56 8.78
C SER A 17 7.12 -5.90 7.33
N ALA A 18 8.15 -6.72 7.12
CA ALA A 18 8.50 -7.18 5.77
C ALA A 18 7.37 -8.02 5.17
N GLU A 19 6.74 -8.86 5.99
CA GLU A 19 5.60 -9.71 5.62
C GLU A 19 4.37 -8.87 5.24
N GLU A 20 4.08 -7.80 5.98
CA GLU A 20 2.98 -6.88 5.62
C GLU A 20 3.25 -6.17 4.27
N LYS A 21 4.52 -5.89 3.94
CA LYS A 21 4.86 -5.30 2.63
C LYS A 21 4.67 -6.30 1.50
N VAL A 22 5.11 -7.54 1.69
CA VAL A 22 4.89 -8.64 0.74
C VAL A 22 3.39 -8.87 0.53
N LEU A 23 2.62 -8.95 1.63
CA LEU A 23 1.18 -9.12 1.57
C LEU A 23 0.48 -8.00 0.78
N LEU A 24 0.91 -6.74 0.94
CA LEU A 24 0.33 -5.66 0.14
C LEU A 24 0.56 -5.88 -1.36
N VAL A 25 1.74 -6.35 -1.76
CA VAL A 25 2.04 -6.66 -3.16
C VAL A 25 1.16 -7.81 -3.65
N ASP A 26 1.07 -8.90 -2.89
CA ASP A 26 0.26 -10.07 -3.25
C ASP A 26 -1.23 -9.72 -3.43
N VAL A 27 -1.77 -8.88 -2.54
CA VAL A 27 -3.15 -8.37 -2.63
C VAL A 27 -3.33 -7.48 -3.86
N LEU A 28 -2.37 -6.58 -4.15
CA LEU A 28 -2.42 -5.73 -5.33
C LEU A 28 -2.37 -6.56 -6.61
N GLU A 29 -1.49 -7.54 -6.71
CA GLU A 29 -1.41 -8.47 -7.85
C GLU A 29 -2.75 -9.19 -8.05
N THR A 30 -3.34 -9.73 -6.99
CA THR A 30 -4.61 -10.44 -7.05
C THR A 30 -5.77 -9.53 -7.49
N VAL A 31 -5.89 -8.34 -6.88
CA VAL A 31 -6.99 -7.42 -7.17
C VAL A 31 -6.85 -6.80 -8.55
N LEU A 32 -5.62 -6.56 -9.01
CA LEU A 32 -5.32 -5.94 -10.30
C LEU A 32 -5.10 -6.96 -11.43
N ALA A 33 -5.18 -8.26 -11.16
CA ALA A 33 -5.02 -9.31 -12.17
C ALA A 33 -6.01 -9.17 -13.34
N SER A 34 -7.20 -8.61 -13.12
CA SER A 34 -8.13 -8.32 -14.20
C SER A 34 -7.79 -7.00 -14.90
N GLU A 35 -7.76 -7.03 -16.24
CA GLU A 35 -7.48 -5.84 -17.06
C GLU A 35 -8.42 -4.68 -16.73
N GLN A 36 -9.69 -4.97 -16.44
CA GLN A 36 -10.67 -3.96 -16.02
C GLN A 36 -10.25 -3.26 -14.72
N ASN A 37 -9.84 -4.02 -13.70
CA ASN A 37 -9.41 -3.46 -12.42
C ASN A 37 -8.11 -2.69 -12.58
N PHE A 38 -7.16 -3.24 -13.34
CA PHE A 38 -5.89 -2.57 -13.64
C PHE A 38 -6.13 -1.22 -14.35
N ARG A 39 -6.95 -1.20 -15.40
CA ARG A 39 -7.29 0.02 -16.13
C ARG A 39 -8.02 1.03 -15.25
N ALA A 40 -8.95 0.57 -14.40
CA ALA A 40 -9.63 1.42 -13.43
C ALA A 40 -8.66 2.00 -12.38
N PHE A 41 -7.67 1.22 -11.94
CA PHE A 41 -6.66 1.63 -10.97
C PHE A 41 -5.68 2.66 -11.55
N CYS A 42 -5.19 2.45 -12.77
CA CYS A 42 -4.23 3.35 -13.43
C CYS A 42 -4.91 4.62 -13.94
N ASN A 43 -6.01 4.47 -14.69
CA ASN A 43 -6.60 5.53 -15.52
C ASN A 43 -8.06 5.87 -15.17
N GLY A 44 -8.66 5.17 -14.20
CA GLY A 44 -10.07 5.37 -13.86
C GLY A 44 -10.36 6.67 -13.12
N LYS A 45 -11.65 7.02 -13.05
CA LYS A 45 -12.14 8.11 -12.19
C LYS A 45 -11.81 7.83 -10.72
N TRP A 46 -11.69 8.88 -9.92
CA TRP A 46 -11.37 8.77 -8.49
C TRP A 46 -12.26 7.77 -7.74
N ILE A 47 -13.56 7.72 -8.06
CA ILE A 47 -14.52 6.78 -7.44
C ILE A 47 -14.13 5.33 -7.69
N LEU A 48 -13.75 4.98 -8.92
CA LEU A 48 -13.33 3.63 -9.30
C LEU A 48 -11.99 3.26 -8.65
N LYS A 49 -11.04 4.19 -8.61
CA LYS A 49 -9.79 3.97 -7.87
C LYS A 49 -10.09 3.71 -6.39
N ASN A 50 -11.03 4.45 -5.81
CA ASN A 50 -11.37 4.31 -4.40
C ASN A 50 -12.09 2.97 -4.10
N SER A 51 -12.91 2.45 -5.01
CA SER A 51 -13.51 1.11 -4.84
C SER A 51 -12.47 0.00 -4.90
N ILE A 52 -11.47 0.11 -5.78
CA ILE A 52 -10.32 -0.82 -5.80
C ILE A 52 -9.57 -0.77 -4.48
N TRP A 53 -9.29 0.42 -3.96
CA TRP A 53 -8.61 0.57 -2.67
C TRP A 53 -9.40 0.01 -1.48
N LYS A 54 -10.74 0.12 -1.50
CA LYS A 54 -11.58 -0.55 -0.50
C LYS A 54 -11.42 -2.07 -0.54
N ARG A 55 -11.41 -2.65 -1.74
CA ARG A 55 -11.17 -4.10 -1.89
C ARG A 55 -9.78 -4.53 -1.41
N VAL A 56 -8.75 -3.75 -1.75
CA VAL A 56 -7.38 -3.97 -1.23
C VAL A 56 -7.36 -3.92 0.30
N GLU A 57 -8.05 -2.95 0.90
CA GLU A 57 -8.17 -2.83 2.35
C GLU A 57 -8.84 -4.04 2.99
N GLU A 58 -9.96 -4.50 2.45
CA GLU A 58 -10.67 -5.69 2.93
C GLU A 58 -9.80 -6.95 2.81
N ASP A 59 -9.22 -7.19 1.63
CA ASP A 59 -8.41 -8.38 1.36
C ASP A 59 -7.11 -8.39 2.18
N PHE A 60 -6.48 -7.24 2.38
CA PHE A 60 -5.28 -7.10 3.22
C PHE A 60 -5.58 -7.41 4.68
N ASN A 61 -6.60 -6.78 5.27
CA ASN A 61 -6.92 -6.99 6.68
C ASN A 61 -7.45 -8.40 6.96
N ARG A 62 -8.09 -9.05 5.97
CA ARG A 62 -8.50 -10.45 6.08
C ARG A 62 -7.30 -11.41 6.12
N GLN A 63 -6.24 -11.12 5.38
CA GLN A 63 -5.07 -12.00 5.24
C GLN A 63 -3.94 -11.65 6.20
N SER A 64 -3.94 -10.44 6.75
CA SER A 64 -2.91 -9.99 7.69
C SER A 64 -2.99 -10.81 8.98
N CYS A 65 -1.89 -11.47 9.32
CA CYS A 65 -1.72 -12.15 10.60
C CYS A 65 -1.66 -11.16 11.77
N ASN A 66 -1.41 -9.87 11.50
CA ASN A 66 -1.37 -8.82 12.51
C ASN A 66 -2.79 -8.37 12.89
N LYS A 67 -3.06 -8.31 14.20
CA LYS A 67 -4.33 -7.77 14.76
C LYS A 67 -4.52 -6.26 14.57
N THR A 68 -3.56 -5.56 13.95
CA THR A 68 -3.65 -4.12 13.73
C THR A 68 -4.37 -3.84 12.42
N PHE A 69 -5.56 -3.24 12.53
CA PHE A 69 -6.30 -2.81 11.35
C PHE A 69 -5.58 -1.70 10.58
N ARG A 70 -5.45 -1.87 9.26
CA ARG A 70 -4.83 -0.92 8.34
C ARG A 70 -5.90 -0.34 7.41
N ASP A 71 -6.27 0.91 7.66
CA ASP A 71 -7.21 1.63 6.80
C ASP A 71 -6.62 1.89 5.40
N GLY A 72 -7.49 2.14 4.41
CA GLY A 72 -7.08 2.39 3.04
C GLY A 72 -6.16 3.61 2.87
N GLY A 73 -6.20 4.59 3.78
CA GLY A 73 -5.26 5.72 3.78
C GLY A 73 -3.84 5.27 4.14
N ALA A 74 -3.72 4.42 5.14
CA ALA A 74 -2.46 3.84 5.59
C ALA A 74 -1.85 2.91 4.52
N LEU A 75 -2.68 2.12 3.83
CA LEU A 75 -2.22 1.24 2.74
C LEU A 75 -1.82 2.04 1.49
N LYS A 76 -2.59 3.07 1.12
CA LYS A 76 -2.20 4.02 0.05
C LYS A 76 -0.84 4.67 0.32
N LYS A 77 -0.58 5.04 1.58
CA LYS A 77 0.71 5.61 2.00
C LYS A 77 1.84 4.60 1.88
N LEU A 78 1.61 3.36 2.32
CA LEU A 78 2.59 2.27 2.17
C LEU A 78 2.93 2.04 0.70
N TYR A 79 1.93 1.89 -0.16
CA TYR A 79 2.10 1.76 -1.62
C TYR A 79 2.94 2.90 -2.21
N LYS A 80 2.66 4.17 -1.86
CA LYS A 80 3.43 5.31 -2.35
C LYS A 80 4.90 5.25 -1.92
N ASN A 81 5.16 4.86 -0.67
CA ASN A 81 6.52 4.71 -0.17
C ASN A 81 7.27 3.59 -0.91
N MET A 82 6.62 2.44 -1.11
CA MET A 82 7.20 1.30 -1.84
C MET A 82 7.49 1.68 -3.30
N ARG A 83 6.54 2.36 -3.98
CA ARG A 83 6.75 2.86 -5.34
C ARG A 83 7.95 3.81 -5.43
N TRP A 84 8.08 4.72 -4.47
CA TRP A 84 9.20 5.64 -4.43
C TRP A 84 10.53 4.91 -4.22
N SER A 85 10.59 4.00 -3.25
CA SER A 85 11.77 3.17 -2.99
C SER A 85 12.18 2.35 -4.22
N ALA A 86 11.23 1.67 -4.87
CA ALA A 86 11.49 0.93 -6.11
C ALA A 86 12.04 1.82 -7.22
N ARG A 87 11.52 3.05 -7.36
CA ARG A 87 12.03 4.04 -8.33
C ARG A 87 13.48 4.42 -8.05
N THR A 88 13.77 4.78 -6.80
CA THR A 88 15.13 5.15 -6.38
C THR A 88 16.10 3.99 -6.56
N ASN A 89 15.70 2.78 -6.18
CA ASN A 89 16.50 1.57 -6.30
C ASN A 89 16.75 1.19 -7.77
N SER A 90 15.75 1.35 -8.63
CA SER A 90 15.89 1.19 -10.09
C SER A 90 16.92 2.15 -10.67
N ILE A 91 16.82 3.46 -10.36
CA ILE A 91 17.76 4.49 -10.84
C ILE A 91 19.19 4.18 -10.40
N ASN A 92 19.37 3.65 -9.19
CA ASN A 92 20.67 3.31 -8.63
C ASN A 92 21.20 1.93 -9.08
N GLY A 93 20.45 1.18 -9.90
CA GLY A 93 20.82 -0.17 -10.33
C GLY A 93 20.84 -1.20 -9.20
N ARG A 94 20.03 -1.02 -8.16
CA ARG A 94 19.98 -1.88 -6.95
C ARG A 94 18.55 -2.32 -6.64
N LEU A 95 17.87 -2.91 -7.61
CA LEU A 95 16.53 -3.49 -7.38
C LEU A 95 16.65 -4.73 -6.49
N CYS A 96 15.83 -4.79 -5.45
CA CYS A 96 15.59 -6.05 -4.73
C CYS A 96 14.39 -6.78 -5.35
N PRO A 97 14.19 -8.08 -5.07
CA PRO A 97 13.08 -8.86 -5.67
C PRO A 97 11.69 -8.24 -5.45
N MET A 98 11.47 -7.55 -4.33
CA MET A 98 10.21 -6.84 -4.08
C MET A 98 10.05 -5.62 -5.00
N ASP A 99 11.12 -4.87 -5.25
CA ASP A 99 11.09 -3.73 -6.15
C ASP A 99 10.86 -4.19 -7.59
N GLU A 100 11.45 -5.33 -8.00
CA GLU A 100 11.22 -5.96 -9.31
C GLU A 100 9.75 -6.30 -9.51
N ARG A 101 9.13 -7.03 -8.56
CA ARG A 101 7.69 -7.34 -8.59
C ARG A 101 6.83 -6.08 -8.70
N PHE A 102 7.20 -5.03 -7.96
CA PHE A 102 6.46 -3.77 -7.98
C PHE A 102 6.59 -3.06 -9.34
N VAL A 103 7.78 -3.08 -9.94
CA VAL A 103 8.01 -2.50 -11.28
C VAL A 103 7.26 -3.29 -12.35
N GLU A 104 7.28 -4.62 -12.29
CA GLU A 104 6.55 -5.50 -13.21
C GLU A 104 5.04 -5.22 -13.18
N LEU A 105 4.47 -5.05 -11.99
CA LEU A 105 3.04 -4.83 -11.82
C LEU A 105 2.56 -3.48 -12.41
N PHE A 106 3.38 -2.44 -12.37
CA PHE A 106 2.96 -1.08 -12.76
C PHE A 106 3.65 -0.53 -14.02
N GLY A 107 4.53 -1.30 -14.64
CA GLY A 107 5.36 -0.85 -15.76
C GLY A 107 6.43 0.16 -15.33
N SER A 108 7.24 0.61 -16.30
CA SER A 108 8.36 1.54 -16.05
C SER A 108 7.93 2.72 -15.19
N LEU A 109 8.72 3.01 -14.15
CA LEU A 109 8.48 4.11 -13.20
C LEU A 109 8.84 5.48 -13.82
N SER A 110 8.29 5.79 -15.00
CA SER A 110 8.40 7.10 -15.66
C SER A 110 7.67 8.16 -14.84
#